data_AF-A0A935F884-F1
#
_entry.id   AF-A0A935F884-F1
#
_cell.length_a   1.000
_cell.length_b   1.000
_cell.length_c   1.000
_cell.angle_alpha   90.00
_cell.angle_beta   90.00
_cell.angle_gamma   90.00
#
_symmetry.space_group_name_H-M   'P 1'
#
loop_
_entity.id
_entity.type
_entity.pdbx_description
1 polymer ?
#
loop_
_entity_poly.entity_id
_entity_poly.type
_entity_poly.pdbx_seq_one_letter_code
_entity_poly.pdbx_strand_id
1 'polypeptide(L)'
;MGNFIFNVVTVTIVFIFLQPLSHWVTGTLGIGDELLALVFFQTLVNLLSILLFYPFLGQLSRFLENRNSRNGDETLYIHRSDLQLPQAALLALENETRTFIRMVLQFAQEAFQLKDSSCRDTTIKKRYQSMNVQEKYDHLKFLYGDIHGFCIRLHQQVLGQEEASKLERLVAAIRNAMYAAKSIKDAIPDMHQLEHSSNDIKYAFYGQTKEVLLLFSQKACPMLDIAHTPLVEELAEIYRKVTVGYAGTVQNFYMENTAGGVSETEITTLLNFNREIYTAFKSFVFAIKDCLFDKKEAAYFDELPGFIR
;
A
#
# COMPACT_ATOMS: atom_id res chain seq x y z
N MET A 1 -15.82 -9.81 -0.07
CA MET A 1 -16.81 -10.48 -0.95
C MET A 1 -16.74 -12.01 -0.91
N GLY A 2 -15.56 -12.65 -0.85
CA GLY A 2 -15.44 -14.12 -0.70
C GLY A 2 -16.20 -14.68 0.51
N ASN A 3 -16.03 -14.07 1.69
CA ASN A 3 -16.79 -14.45 2.90
C ASN A 3 -18.31 -14.26 2.76
N PHE A 4 -18.76 -13.27 1.99
CA PHE A 4 -20.20 -13.04 1.77
C PHE A 4 -20.80 -14.15 0.90
N ILE A 5 -20.15 -14.50 -0.22
CA ILE A 5 -20.60 -15.59 -1.11
C ILE A 5 -20.55 -16.94 -0.37
N PHE A 6 -19.47 -17.19 0.37
CA PHE A 6 -19.31 -18.39 1.19
C PHE A 6 -20.44 -18.48 2.22
N ASN A 7 -20.72 -17.40 2.96
CA ASN A 7 -21.77 -17.38 3.96
C ASN A 7 -23.17 -17.54 3.34
N VAL A 8 -23.48 -16.89 2.22
CA VAL A 8 -24.79 -17.00 1.54
C VAL A 8 -25.04 -18.42 1.03
N VAL A 9 -24.05 -19.03 0.39
CA VAL A 9 -24.16 -20.42 -0.11
C VAL A 9 -24.22 -21.40 1.06
N THR A 10 -23.40 -21.22 2.10
CA THR A 10 -23.45 -22.05 3.31
C THR A 10 -24.82 -21.97 3.97
N VAL A 11 -25.38 -20.76 4.14
CA VAL A 11 -26.73 -20.57 4.72
C VAL A 11 -27.80 -21.22 3.84
N THR A 12 -27.67 -21.17 2.52
CA THR A 12 -28.63 -21.79 1.59
C THR A 12 -28.57 -23.31 1.66
N ILE A 13 -27.35 -23.89 1.72
CA ILE A 13 -27.15 -25.33 1.89
C ILE A 13 -27.69 -25.77 3.26
N VAL A 14 -27.36 -25.06 4.34
CA VAL A 14 -27.92 -25.29 5.68
C VAL A 14 -29.44 -25.35 5.61
N PHE A 15 -30.07 -24.35 4.98
CA PHE A 15 -31.51 -24.24 4.91
C PHE A 15 -32.16 -25.40 4.14
N ILE A 16 -31.56 -25.82 3.01
CA ILE A 16 -32.06 -26.95 2.21
C ILE A 16 -31.94 -28.29 2.97
N PHE A 17 -30.83 -28.48 3.70
CA PHE A 17 -30.56 -29.73 4.41
C PHE A 17 -31.08 -29.75 5.85
N LEU A 18 -31.64 -28.65 6.35
CA LEU A 18 -32.12 -28.54 7.74
C LEU A 18 -33.23 -29.53 8.06
N GLN A 19 -34.23 -29.66 7.18
CA GLN A 19 -35.40 -30.52 7.41
C GLN A 19 -35.09 -32.01 7.22
N PRO A 20 -34.40 -32.46 6.14
CA PRO A 20 -34.06 -33.87 5.98
C PRO A 20 -33.11 -34.39 7.06
N LEU A 21 -32.14 -33.56 7.45
CA LEU A 21 -31.10 -33.94 8.40
C LEU A 21 -31.61 -33.94 9.85
N SER A 22 -32.48 -33.01 10.23
CA SER A 22 -33.12 -33.03 11.56
C SER A 22 -34.02 -34.25 11.74
N HIS A 23 -34.75 -34.65 10.69
CA HIS A 23 -35.56 -35.87 10.71
C HIS A 23 -34.70 -37.14 10.79
N TRP A 24 -33.53 -37.15 10.12
CA TRP A 24 -32.59 -38.27 10.18
C TRP A 24 -31.93 -38.38 11.57
N VAL A 25 -31.51 -37.26 12.17
CA VAL A 25 -30.88 -37.22 13.49
C VAL A 25 -31.86 -37.62 14.60
N THR A 26 -33.10 -37.13 14.55
CA THR A 26 -34.13 -37.49 15.55
C THR A 26 -34.69 -38.90 15.35
N GLY A 27 -34.79 -39.37 14.10
CA GLY A 27 -35.38 -40.67 13.78
C GLY A 27 -34.42 -41.87 13.86
N THR A 28 -33.14 -41.71 13.50
CA THR A 28 -32.19 -42.84 13.40
C THR A 28 -31.11 -42.87 14.47
N LEU A 29 -30.70 -41.71 15.00
CA LEU A 29 -29.64 -41.60 16.01
C LEU A 29 -30.19 -41.55 17.45
N GLY A 30 -31.49 -41.33 17.65
CA GLY A 30 -32.15 -41.42 18.97
C GLY A 30 -31.63 -40.41 20.01
N ILE A 31 -31.01 -39.31 19.56
CA ILE A 31 -30.48 -38.26 20.44
C ILE A 31 -31.67 -37.41 20.93
N GLY A 32 -32.16 -37.69 22.14
CA GLY A 32 -33.25 -36.94 22.77
C GLY A 32 -32.85 -35.58 23.34
N ASP A 33 -31.55 -35.26 23.34
CA ASP A 33 -31.03 -33.98 23.79
C ASP A 33 -30.88 -33.01 22.61
N GLU A 34 -31.80 -32.05 22.53
CA GLU A 34 -31.85 -31.01 21.49
C GLU A 34 -30.53 -30.23 21.35
N LEU A 35 -29.77 -30.06 22.43
CA LEU A 35 -28.49 -29.34 22.41
C LEU A 35 -27.41 -30.15 21.69
N LEU A 36 -27.32 -31.46 21.95
CA LEU A 36 -26.37 -32.34 21.28
C LEU A 36 -26.70 -32.51 19.80
N ALA A 37 -27.99 -32.60 19.46
CA ALA A 37 -28.43 -32.65 18.07
C ALA A 37 -28.03 -31.37 17.29
N LEU A 38 -28.15 -30.20 17.91
CA LEU A 38 -27.77 -28.92 17.31
C LEU A 38 -26.25 -28.81 17.09
N VAL A 39 -25.43 -29.20 18.07
CA VAL A 39 -23.96 -29.19 17.95
C VAL A 39 -23.48 -30.15 16.87
N PHE A 40 -24.07 -31.36 16.81
CA PHE A 40 -23.77 -32.33 15.77
C PHE A 40 -24.17 -31.82 14.38
N PHE A 41 -25.34 -31.21 14.26
CA PHE A 41 -25.81 -30.58 13.02
C PHE A 41 -24.84 -29.51 12.53
N GLN A 42 -24.44 -28.57 13.40
CA GLN A 42 -23.51 -27.50 13.03
C GLN A 42 -22.15 -28.04 12.57
N THR A 43 -21.64 -29.08 13.24
CA THR A 43 -20.37 -29.71 12.91
C THR A 43 -20.44 -30.41 11.55
N LEU A 44 -21.52 -31.14 11.29
CA LEU A 44 -21.73 -31.86 10.03
C LEU A 44 -21.90 -30.92 8.85
N VAL A 45 -22.68 -29.84 9.01
CA VAL A 45 -22.81 -28.79 7.99
C VAL A 45 -21.46 -28.15 7.72
N ASN A 46 -20.71 -27.74 8.75
CA ASN A 46 -19.41 -27.10 8.55
C ASN A 46 -18.45 -28.02 7.79
N LEU A 47 -18.43 -29.32 8.10
CA LEU A 47 -17.62 -30.30 7.40
C LEU A 47 -18.05 -30.48 5.94
N LEU A 48 -19.36 -30.60 5.67
CA LEU A 48 -19.91 -30.70 4.32
C LEU A 48 -19.64 -29.45 3.49
N SER A 49 -19.75 -28.27 4.09
CA SER A 49 -19.40 -27.00 3.46
C SER A 49 -17.92 -26.98 3.07
N ILE A 50 -17.01 -27.39 3.96
CA ILE A 50 -15.58 -27.46 3.64
C ILE A 50 -15.34 -28.44 2.49
N LEU A 51 -15.92 -29.65 2.54
CA LEU A 51 -15.76 -30.66 1.48
C LEU A 51 -16.34 -30.23 0.14
N LEU A 52 -17.48 -29.54 0.15
CA LEU A 52 -18.13 -29.01 -1.05
C LEU A 52 -17.33 -27.86 -1.65
N PHE A 53 -16.82 -26.95 -0.83
CA PHE A 53 -16.06 -25.79 -1.32
C PHE A 53 -14.63 -26.13 -1.73
N TYR A 54 -13.98 -27.10 -1.08
CA TYR A 54 -12.59 -27.49 -1.32
C TYR A 54 -12.22 -27.66 -2.82
N PRO A 55 -12.97 -28.43 -3.64
CA PRO A 55 -12.66 -28.57 -5.07
C PRO A 55 -12.87 -27.28 -5.89
N PHE A 56 -13.72 -26.36 -5.42
CA PHE A 56 -14.02 -25.11 -6.11
C PHE A 56 -13.19 -23.91 -5.62
N LEU A 57 -12.42 -24.03 -4.53
CA LEU A 57 -11.58 -22.95 -4.02
C LEU A 57 -10.62 -22.40 -5.09
N GLY A 58 -10.01 -23.29 -5.87
CA GLY A 58 -9.11 -22.89 -6.96
C GLY A 58 -9.82 -22.16 -8.10
N GLN A 59 -11.07 -22.54 -8.43
CA GLN A 59 -11.87 -21.87 -9.46
C GLN A 59 -12.44 -20.55 -8.96
N LEU A 60 -12.85 -20.47 -7.70
CA LEU A 60 -13.33 -19.24 -7.06
C LEU A 60 -12.20 -18.22 -6.91
N SER A 61 -10.99 -18.66 -6.53
CA SER A 61 -9.79 -17.81 -6.53
C SER A 61 -9.54 -17.23 -7.92
N ARG A 62 -9.50 -18.10 -8.94
CA ARG A 62 -9.33 -17.67 -10.34
C ARG A 62 -10.47 -16.79 -10.85
N PHE A 63 -11.71 -17.03 -10.43
CA PHE A 63 -12.87 -16.20 -10.78
C PHE A 63 -12.78 -14.80 -10.16
N LEU A 64 -12.38 -14.71 -8.88
CA LEU A 64 -12.15 -13.46 -8.18
C LEU A 64 -10.96 -12.70 -8.77
N GLU A 65 -9.87 -13.41 -9.08
CA GLU A 65 -8.70 -12.88 -9.79
C GLU A 65 -9.08 -12.37 -11.19
N ASN A 66 -9.82 -13.14 -11.98
CA ASN A 66 -10.22 -12.76 -13.34
C ASN A 66 -11.24 -11.63 -13.39
N ARG A 67 -12.07 -11.45 -12.36
CA ARG A 67 -12.99 -10.31 -12.27
C ARG A 67 -12.25 -9.01 -11.94
N ASN A 68 -11.16 -9.09 -11.16
CA ASN A 68 -10.28 -7.95 -10.88
C ASN A 68 -9.27 -7.68 -12.01
N SER A 69 -8.85 -8.71 -12.74
CA SER A 69 -7.89 -8.65 -13.84
C SER A 69 -8.52 -8.37 -15.22
N ARG A 70 -9.84 -8.11 -15.28
CA ARG A 70 -10.58 -7.97 -16.54
C ARG A 70 -10.42 -6.62 -17.25
N ASN A 71 -9.52 -5.75 -16.80
CA ASN A 71 -9.16 -4.51 -17.47
C ASN A 71 -7.70 -4.61 -17.91
N GLY A 72 -7.46 -4.45 -19.22
CA GLY A 72 -6.17 -4.72 -19.85
C GLY A 72 -4.98 -4.02 -19.22
N ASP A 73 -3.80 -4.61 -19.41
CA ASP A 73 -2.46 -4.13 -19.10
C ASP A 73 -2.42 -2.86 -18.24
N GLU A 74 -2.56 -3.02 -16.92
CA GLU A 74 -2.60 -1.88 -15.98
C GLU A 74 -1.26 -1.18 -15.82
N THR A 75 -0.17 -1.90 -16.08
CA THR A 75 1.18 -1.35 -16.19
C THR A 75 1.34 -0.58 -17.49
N LEU A 76 2.19 0.45 -17.51
CA LEU A 76 2.34 1.31 -18.70
C LEU A 76 3.43 0.84 -19.66
N TYR A 77 4.51 0.26 -19.15
CA TYR A 77 5.75 -0.01 -19.89
C TYR A 77 6.12 -1.49 -19.87
N ILE A 78 5.97 -2.18 -18.72
CA ILE A 78 6.49 -3.55 -18.58
C ILE A 78 5.66 -4.62 -19.33
N HIS A 79 4.35 -4.41 -19.56
CA HIS A 79 3.52 -5.36 -20.30
C HIS A 79 3.93 -5.54 -21.78
N ARG A 80 4.64 -4.56 -22.36
CA ARG A 80 5.10 -4.60 -23.76
C ARG A 80 6.56 -5.05 -23.92
N SER A 81 7.23 -5.35 -22.81
CA SER A 81 8.67 -5.55 -22.80
C SER A 81 9.01 -7.01 -23.07
N ASP A 82 9.92 -7.25 -24.02
CA ASP A 82 10.48 -8.57 -24.26
C ASP A 82 11.55 -8.90 -23.20
N LEU A 83 11.28 -9.92 -22.40
CA LEU A 83 12.21 -10.42 -21.37
C LEU A 83 13.48 -11.03 -21.96
N GLN A 84 13.50 -11.36 -23.26
CA GLN A 84 14.69 -11.83 -23.98
C GLN A 84 15.72 -10.72 -24.22
N LEU A 85 15.35 -9.45 -24.00
CA LEU A 85 16.24 -8.29 -24.07
C LEU A 85 16.34 -7.62 -22.68
N PRO A 86 17.17 -8.14 -21.76
CA PRO A 86 17.21 -7.69 -20.35
C PRO A 86 17.42 -6.18 -20.18
N GLN A 87 18.23 -5.54 -21.02
CA GLN A 87 18.49 -4.11 -20.94
C GLN A 87 17.25 -3.26 -21.29
N ALA A 88 16.51 -3.67 -22.32
CA ALA A 88 15.26 -3.00 -22.69
C ALA A 88 14.19 -3.22 -21.61
N ALA A 89 14.10 -4.43 -21.07
CA ALA A 89 13.19 -4.76 -19.96
C ALA A 89 13.52 -3.97 -18.67
N LEU A 90 14.81 -3.76 -18.36
CA LEU A 90 15.24 -2.92 -17.24
C LEU A 90 14.88 -1.45 -17.43
N LEU A 91 15.02 -0.92 -18.65
CA LEU A 91 14.61 0.45 -18.95
C LEU A 91 13.10 0.63 -18.81
N ALA A 92 12.32 -0.34 -19.28
CA ALA A 92 10.87 -0.33 -19.10
C ALA A 92 10.47 -0.42 -17.62
N LEU A 93 11.15 -1.27 -16.83
CA LEU A 93 10.94 -1.36 -15.40
C LEU A 93 11.31 -0.06 -14.68
N GLU A 94 12.37 0.63 -15.09
CA GLU A 94 12.73 1.93 -14.55
C GLU A 94 11.62 2.96 -14.79
N ASN A 95 11.11 3.05 -16.01
CA ASN A 95 9.99 3.94 -16.35
C ASN A 95 8.72 3.58 -15.55
N GLU A 96 8.40 2.29 -15.43
CA GLU A 96 7.29 1.81 -14.62
C GLU A 96 7.46 2.18 -13.14
N THR A 97 8.69 2.06 -12.62
CA THR A 97 9.02 2.41 -11.24
C THR A 97 8.82 3.91 -10.98
N ARG A 98 9.28 4.78 -11.89
CA ARG A 98 9.06 6.23 -11.81
C ARG A 98 7.58 6.57 -11.79
N THR A 99 6.79 5.97 -12.70
CA THR A 99 5.34 6.13 -12.73
C THR A 99 4.70 5.64 -11.43
N PHE A 100 5.10 4.48 -10.92
CA PHE A 100 4.54 3.92 -9.69
C PHE A 100 4.80 4.85 -8.50
N ILE A 101 6.01 5.36 -8.33
CA ILE A 101 6.33 6.33 -7.27
C ILE A 101 5.46 7.58 -7.42
N ARG A 102 5.29 8.10 -8.64
CA ARG A 102 4.44 9.26 -8.92
C ARG A 102 2.96 9.00 -8.58
N MET A 103 2.45 7.82 -8.90
CA MET A 103 1.09 7.40 -8.53
C MET A 103 0.90 7.34 -7.01
N VAL A 104 1.91 6.87 -6.26
CA VAL A 104 1.86 6.84 -4.79
C VAL A 104 1.91 8.27 -4.21
N LEU A 105 2.71 9.18 -4.80
CA LEU A 105 2.71 10.59 -4.39
C LEU A 105 1.36 11.26 -4.65
N GLN A 106 0.74 11.03 -5.81
CA GLN A 106 -0.62 11.50 -6.09
C GLN A 106 -1.63 10.96 -5.07
N PHE A 107 -1.55 9.66 -4.75
CA PHE A 107 -2.39 9.06 -3.72
C PHE A 107 -2.22 9.75 -2.35
N ALA A 108 -0.98 10.06 -1.95
CA ALA A 108 -0.72 10.80 -0.71
C ALA A 108 -1.30 12.22 -0.76
N GLN A 109 -1.12 12.95 -1.87
CA GLN A 109 -1.69 14.27 -2.04
C GLN A 109 -3.22 14.25 -1.93
N GLU A 110 -3.87 13.29 -2.55
CA GLU A 110 -5.33 13.16 -2.52
C GLU A 110 -5.86 12.71 -1.16
N ALA A 111 -5.15 11.83 -0.44
CA ALA A 111 -5.50 11.48 0.92
C ALA A 111 -5.57 12.74 1.80
N PHE A 112 -4.62 13.67 1.62
CA PHE A 112 -4.59 14.97 2.30
C PHE A 112 -5.45 16.06 1.65
N GLN A 113 -6.23 15.72 0.61
CA GLN A 113 -7.07 16.65 -0.14
C GLN A 113 -6.28 17.88 -0.65
N LEU A 114 -5.05 17.65 -1.10
CA LEU A 114 -4.20 18.66 -1.72
C LEU A 114 -4.65 18.89 -3.16
N LYS A 115 -4.83 20.16 -3.52
CA LYS A 115 -5.09 20.59 -4.90
C LYS A 115 -3.79 21.05 -5.54
N ASP A 116 -2.89 20.10 -5.76
CA ASP A 116 -1.59 20.35 -6.38
C ASP A 116 -1.44 19.50 -7.64
N SER A 117 -0.83 20.09 -8.67
CA SER A 117 -0.62 19.43 -9.96
C SER A 117 0.83 19.09 -10.22
N SER A 118 1.75 19.29 -9.26
CA SER A 118 3.19 19.04 -9.47
C SER A 118 3.47 17.57 -9.77
N CYS A 119 2.66 16.67 -9.21
CA CYS A 119 2.76 15.23 -9.46
C CYS A 119 1.87 14.75 -10.60
N ARG A 120 1.13 15.63 -11.29
CA ARG A 120 0.19 15.24 -12.34
C ARG A 120 0.95 14.71 -13.55
N ASP A 121 0.67 13.47 -13.90
CA ASP A 121 1.20 12.82 -15.10
C ASP A 121 0.07 12.54 -16.09
N THR A 122 0.25 12.94 -17.34
CA THR A 122 -0.73 12.67 -18.40
C THR A 122 -0.65 11.22 -18.90
N THR A 123 0.44 10.51 -18.61
CA THR A 123 0.61 9.09 -18.96
C THR A 123 -0.18 8.16 -18.05
N ILE A 124 -0.44 8.58 -16.80
CA ILE A 124 -1.26 7.82 -15.86
C ILE A 124 -2.70 7.72 -16.38
N LYS A 125 -3.22 6.50 -16.43
CA LYS A 125 -4.56 6.21 -16.97
C LYS A 125 -5.63 7.07 -16.29
N LYS A 126 -6.53 7.66 -17.09
CA LYS A 126 -7.70 8.43 -16.60
C LYS A 126 -8.54 7.65 -15.58
N ARG A 127 -8.59 6.32 -15.70
CA ARG A 127 -9.27 5.44 -14.76
C ARG A 127 -8.72 5.59 -13.33
N TYR A 128 -7.40 5.63 -13.16
CA TYR A 128 -6.78 5.84 -11.87
C TYR A 128 -7.12 7.22 -11.30
N GLN A 129 -7.11 8.25 -12.14
CA GLN A 129 -7.44 9.61 -11.74
C GLN A 129 -8.88 9.73 -11.19
N SER A 130 -9.82 8.94 -11.71
CA SER A 130 -11.23 8.94 -11.26
C SER A 130 -11.54 8.10 -10.01
N MET A 131 -10.59 7.28 -9.54
CA MET A 131 -10.79 6.42 -8.36
C MET A 131 -10.84 7.25 -7.07
N ASN A 132 -11.54 6.76 -6.06
CA ASN A 132 -11.44 7.31 -4.71
C ASN A 132 -10.16 6.83 -4.00
N VAL A 133 -9.82 7.44 -2.85
CA VAL A 133 -8.59 7.15 -2.08
C VAL A 133 -8.42 5.64 -1.78
N GLN A 134 -9.48 4.97 -1.34
CA GLN A 134 -9.43 3.53 -1.05
C GLN A 134 -9.18 2.69 -2.31
N GLU A 135 -9.88 2.99 -3.40
CA GLU A 135 -9.70 2.33 -4.69
C GLU A 135 -8.30 2.53 -5.25
N LYS A 136 -7.72 3.74 -5.10
CA LYS A 136 -6.34 4.02 -5.50
C LYS A 136 -5.34 3.16 -4.73
N TYR A 137 -5.50 3.05 -3.41
CA TYR A 137 -4.65 2.19 -2.61
C TYR A 137 -4.72 0.71 -3.04
N ASP A 138 -5.92 0.20 -3.29
CA ASP A 138 -6.10 -1.18 -3.76
C ASP A 138 -5.54 -1.39 -5.17
N HIS A 139 -5.63 -0.38 -6.04
CA HIS A 139 -4.99 -0.40 -7.35
C HIS A 139 -3.46 -0.37 -7.26
N LEU A 140 -2.88 0.47 -6.38
CA LEU A 140 -1.43 0.50 -6.12
C LEU A 140 -0.93 -0.87 -5.62
N LYS A 141 -1.68 -1.54 -4.74
CA LYS A 141 -1.35 -2.90 -4.31
C LYS A 141 -1.37 -3.92 -5.45
N PHE A 142 -2.35 -3.80 -6.35
CA PHE A 142 -2.41 -4.67 -7.53
C PHE A 142 -1.20 -4.44 -8.45
N LEU A 143 -0.90 -3.19 -8.79
CA LEU A 143 0.26 -2.83 -9.62
C LEU A 143 1.57 -3.28 -8.97
N TYR A 144 1.74 -3.10 -7.67
CA TYR A 144 2.90 -3.59 -6.93
C TYR A 144 3.09 -5.10 -7.14
N GLY A 145 2.02 -5.89 -7.05
CA GLY A 145 2.07 -7.33 -7.30
C GLY A 145 2.45 -7.69 -8.73
N ASP A 146 1.90 -6.98 -9.71
CA ASP A 146 2.19 -7.22 -11.14
C ASP A 146 3.64 -6.87 -11.49
N ILE A 147 4.11 -5.69 -11.07
CA ILE A 147 5.50 -5.24 -11.24
C ILE A 147 6.45 -6.22 -10.54
N HIS A 148 6.13 -6.65 -9.32
CA HIS A 148 6.96 -7.62 -8.60
C HIS A 148 7.03 -8.98 -9.33
N GLY A 149 5.91 -9.44 -9.89
CA GLY A 149 5.88 -10.64 -10.73
C GLY A 149 6.76 -10.49 -11.98
N PHE A 150 6.78 -9.32 -12.61
CA PHE A 150 7.70 -9.01 -13.71
C PHE A 150 9.17 -9.05 -13.25
N CYS A 151 9.50 -8.42 -12.12
CA CYS A 151 10.86 -8.42 -11.57
C CYS A 151 11.39 -9.84 -11.32
N ILE A 152 10.55 -10.76 -10.80
CA ILE A 152 10.93 -12.17 -10.58
C ILE A 152 11.30 -12.84 -11.91
N ARG A 153 10.50 -12.63 -12.97
CA ARG A 153 10.79 -13.19 -14.30
C ARG A 153 12.04 -12.58 -14.91
N LEU A 154 12.22 -11.27 -14.77
CA LEU A 154 13.40 -10.57 -15.28
C LEU A 154 14.68 -11.02 -14.56
N HIS A 155 14.62 -11.25 -13.24
CA HIS A 155 15.76 -11.73 -12.46
C HIS A 155 16.33 -13.05 -12.99
N GLN A 156 15.49 -13.92 -13.56
CA GLN A 156 15.93 -15.19 -14.17
C GLN A 156 16.67 -15.02 -15.50
N GLN A 157 16.51 -13.87 -16.17
CA GLN A 157 17.13 -13.58 -17.47
C GLN A 157 18.35 -12.66 -17.37
N VAL A 158 18.52 -11.98 -16.23
CA VAL A 158 19.64 -11.08 -15.99
C VAL A 158 20.89 -11.89 -15.64
N LEU A 159 21.95 -11.73 -16.45
CA LEU A 159 23.20 -12.47 -16.31
C LEU A 159 24.37 -11.57 -15.86
N GLY A 160 24.28 -10.25 -16.07
CA GLY A 160 25.30 -9.29 -15.70
C GLY A 160 25.19 -8.77 -14.26
N GLN A 161 26.33 -8.55 -13.59
CA GLN A 161 26.39 -7.98 -12.24
C GLN A 161 25.78 -6.57 -12.16
N GLU A 162 26.01 -5.72 -13.17
CA GLU A 162 25.46 -4.36 -13.21
C GLU A 162 23.94 -4.35 -13.40
N GLU A 163 23.44 -5.21 -14.30
CA GLU A 163 22.02 -5.40 -14.56
C GLU A 163 21.29 -5.94 -13.32
N ALA A 164 21.90 -6.91 -12.62
CA ALA A 164 21.37 -7.48 -11.39
C ALA A 164 21.29 -6.41 -10.28
N SER A 165 22.36 -5.63 -10.12
CA SER A 165 22.39 -4.54 -9.14
C SER A 165 21.36 -3.44 -9.46
N LYS A 166 21.15 -3.12 -10.75
CA LYS A 166 20.09 -2.18 -11.16
C LYS A 166 18.70 -2.74 -10.86
N LEU A 167 18.46 -4.02 -11.16
CA LEU A 167 17.19 -4.69 -10.85
C LEU A 167 16.89 -4.67 -9.34
N GLU A 168 17.87 -5.01 -8.50
CA GLU A 168 17.71 -5.01 -7.04
C GLU A 168 17.35 -3.62 -6.49
N ARG A 169 18.00 -2.56 -7.02
CA ARG A 169 17.66 -1.17 -6.69
C ARG A 169 16.23 -0.82 -7.10
N LEU A 170 15.81 -1.15 -8.32
CA LEU A 170 14.44 -0.90 -8.77
C LEU A 170 13.41 -1.66 -7.91
N VAL A 171 13.69 -2.92 -7.56
CA VAL A 171 12.85 -3.71 -6.64
C VAL A 171 12.76 -3.05 -5.27
N ALA A 172 13.88 -2.54 -4.74
CA ALA A 172 13.89 -1.79 -3.48
C ALA A 172 13.07 -0.49 -3.59
N ALA A 173 13.19 0.24 -4.70
CA ALA A 173 12.43 1.46 -4.96
C ALA A 173 10.91 1.22 -4.94
N ILE A 174 10.44 0.20 -5.68
CA ILE A 174 9.03 -0.18 -5.76
C ILE A 174 8.50 -0.61 -4.38
N ARG A 175 9.29 -1.38 -3.62
CA ARG A 175 8.94 -1.79 -2.24
C ARG A 175 8.82 -0.59 -1.31
N ASN A 176 9.77 0.33 -1.34
CA ASN A 176 9.75 1.55 -0.53
C ASN A 176 8.57 2.45 -0.91
N ALA A 177 8.23 2.57 -2.19
CA ALA A 177 7.03 3.28 -2.63
C ALA A 177 5.74 2.65 -2.07
N MET A 178 5.64 1.31 -2.08
CA MET A 178 4.49 0.61 -1.50
C MET A 178 4.42 0.76 0.03
N TYR A 179 5.56 0.82 0.73
CA TYR A 179 5.59 1.15 2.16
C TYR A 179 5.09 2.57 2.43
N ALA A 180 5.48 3.55 1.61
CA ALA A 180 4.95 4.90 1.70
C ALA A 180 3.43 4.92 1.53
N ALA A 181 2.90 4.24 0.51
CA ALA A 181 1.46 4.09 0.29
C ALA A 181 0.75 3.50 1.51
N LYS A 182 1.33 2.45 2.11
CA LYS A 182 0.78 1.78 3.29
C LYS A 182 0.75 2.71 4.51
N SER A 183 1.84 3.40 4.82
CA SER A 183 1.88 4.33 5.97
C SER A 183 0.91 5.49 5.81
N ILE A 184 0.77 6.05 4.60
CA ILE A 184 -0.27 7.05 4.33
C ILE A 184 -1.66 6.46 4.58
N LYS A 185 -1.93 5.27 4.04
CA LYS A 185 -3.22 4.59 4.22
C LYS A 185 -3.53 4.28 5.69
N ASP A 186 -2.53 3.90 6.47
CA ASP A 186 -2.68 3.62 7.90
C ASP A 186 -2.81 4.91 8.75
N ALA A 187 -2.32 6.06 8.25
CA ALA A 187 -2.49 7.38 8.86
C ALA A 187 -3.87 8.01 8.61
N ILE A 188 -4.65 7.53 7.63
CA ILE A 188 -5.95 8.12 7.25
C ILE A 188 -6.94 8.24 8.43
N PRO A 189 -7.12 7.24 9.32
CA PRO A 189 -8.03 7.36 10.45
C PRO A 189 -7.62 8.49 11.41
N ASP A 190 -6.33 8.58 11.76
CA ASP A 190 -5.80 9.63 12.64
C ASP A 190 -5.91 10.99 11.96
N MET A 191 -5.59 11.07 10.67
CA MET A 191 -5.75 12.27 9.85
C MET A 191 -7.19 12.81 9.90
N HIS A 192 -8.19 11.95 9.73
CA HIS A 192 -9.59 12.33 9.83
C HIS A 192 -9.96 12.83 11.23
N GLN A 193 -9.41 12.23 12.29
CA GLN A 193 -9.61 12.68 13.66
C GLN A 193 -8.98 14.06 13.92
N LEU A 194 -7.81 14.34 13.36
CA LEU A 194 -7.12 15.61 13.51
C LEU A 194 -7.78 16.72 12.68
N GLU A 195 -8.21 16.42 11.46
CA GLU A 195 -8.89 17.35 10.55
C GLU A 195 -10.22 17.87 11.12
N HIS A 196 -10.98 17.01 11.80
CA HIS A 196 -12.30 17.36 12.36
C HIS A 196 -12.25 17.73 13.85
N SER A 197 -11.06 18.00 14.38
CA SER A 197 -10.85 18.35 15.77
C SER A 197 -11.24 19.80 16.07
N SER A 198 -11.95 20.04 17.18
CA SER A 198 -12.13 21.38 17.76
C SER A 198 -10.95 21.88 18.59
N ASN A 199 -9.97 21.02 18.88
CA ASN A 199 -8.72 21.40 19.53
C ASN A 199 -7.75 21.99 18.50
N ASP A 200 -7.34 23.25 18.73
CA ASP A 200 -6.47 24.03 17.83
C ASP A 200 -5.11 23.38 17.61
N ILE A 201 -4.52 22.73 18.62
CA ILE A 201 -3.21 22.07 18.51
C ILE A 201 -3.29 20.95 17.47
N LYS A 202 -4.34 20.12 17.54
CA LYS A 202 -4.53 18.99 16.63
C LYS A 202 -4.79 19.44 15.20
N TYR A 203 -5.67 20.43 15.04
CA TYR A 203 -6.00 20.98 13.72
C TYR A 203 -4.78 21.66 13.07
N ALA A 204 -4.03 22.46 13.86
CA ALA A 204 -2.79 23.09 13.39
C ALA A 204 -1.75 22.05 12.98
N PHE A 205 -1.60 20.96 13.73
CA PHE A 205 -0.66 19.90 13.39
C PHE A 205 -0.99 19.19 12.07
N TYR A 206 -2.28 18.91 11.81
CA TYR A 206 -2.73 18.41 10.51
C TYR A 206 -2.41 19.41 9.38
N GLY A 207 -2.72 20.70 9.59
CA GLY A 207 -2.44 21.76 8.62
C GLY A 207 -0.95 21.87 8.27
N GLN A 208 -0.08 21.86 9.28
CA GLN A 208 1.38 21.86 9.08
C GLN A 208 1.84 20.63 8.31
N THR A 209 1.32 19.45 8.65
CA THR A 209 1.67 18.20 7.96
C THR A 209 1.27 18.25 6.48
N LYS A 210 0.09 18.80 6.18
CA LYS A 210 -0.39 19.00 4.81
C LYS A 210 0.52 19.94 4.00
N GLU A 211 1.00 21.02 4.62
CA GLU A 211 1.96 21.94 3.99
C GLU A 211 3.32 21.27 3.73
N VAL A 212 3.82 20.48 4.68
CA VAL A 212 5.06 19.72 4.51
C VAL A 212 4.94 18.72 3.36
N LEU A 213 3.81 18.01 3.24
CA LEU A 213 3.56 17.08 2.13
C LEU A 213 3.49 17.80 0.78
N LEU A 214 2.88 18.98 0.73
CA LEU A 214 2.83 19.81 -0.48
C LEU A 214 4.24 20.19 -0.95
N LEU A 215 5.04 20.75 -0.05
CA LEU A 215 6.42 21.15 -0.35
C LEU A 215 7.31 19.96 -0.73
N PHE A 216 7.13 18.83 -0.04
CA PHE A 216 7.81 17.58 -0.38
C PHE A 216 7.48 17.15 -1.81
N SER A 217 6.18 17.11 -2.15
CA SER A 217 5.71 16.66 -3.46
C SER A 217 6.19 17.56 -4.60
N GLN A 218 6.17 18.89 -4.39
CA GLN A 218 6.65 19.88 -5.36
C GLN A 218 8.13 19.76 -5.67
N LYS A 219 8.94 19.27 -4.71
CA LYS A 219 10.36 18.97 -4.94
C LYS A 219 10.58 17.57 -5.51
N ALA A 220 9.86 16.57 -5.00
CA ALA A 220 10.08 15.16 -5.33
C ALA A 220 9.55 14.77 -6.72
N CYS A 221 8.38 15.26 -7.12
CA CYS A 221 7.75 14.84 -8.38
C CYS A 221 8.54 15.23 -9.65
N PRO A 222 9.15 16.43 -9.73
CA PRO A 222 10.05 16.78 -10.83
C PRO A 222 11.30 15.90 -10.93
N MET A 223 11.82 15.34 -9.83
CA MET A 223 12.98 14.41 -9.84
C MET A 223 12.69 13.10 -10.59
N LEU A 224 11.43 12.74 -10.73
CA LEU A 224 11.03 11.52 -11.42
C LEU A 224 11.00 11.70 -12.95
N ASP A 225 11.04 12.93 -13.47
CA ASP A 225 11.07 13.20 -14.90
C ASP A 225 12.42 12.79 -15.51
N ILE A 226 12.38 12.17 -16.69
CA ILE A 226 13.56 11.64 -17.41
C ILE A 226 14.59 12.74 -17.76
N ALA A 227 14.15 13.99 -17.86
CA ALA A 227 14.99 15.13 -18.19
C ALA A 227 15.68 15.78 -16.96
N HIS A 228 15.30 15.41 -15.74
CA HIS A 228 15.95 15.94 -14.55
C HIS A 228 17.19 15.10 -14.24
N THR A 229 18.35 15.74 -14.08
CA THR A 229 19.55 15.08 -13.55
C THR A 229 19.52 15.28 -12.05
N PRO A 230 19.09 14.27 -11.27
CA PRO A 230 18.82 14.46 -9.86
C PRO A 230 20.15 14.70 -9.13
N LEU A 231 20.28 15.87 -8.54
CA LEU A 231 21.41 16.18 -7.68
C LEU A 231 21.22 15.45 -6.35
N VAL A 232 22.19 14.62 -5.99
CA VAL A 232 22.19 13.85 -4.73
C VAL A 232 21.93 14.77 -3.53
N GLU A 233 22.43 15.99 -3.61
CA GLU A 233 22.27 17.06 -2.64
C GLU A 233 20.82 17.51 -2.47
N GLU A 234 20.01 17.54 -3.53
CA GLU A 234 18.60 17.95 -3.45
C GLU A 234 17.80 16.94 -2.61
N LEU A 235 17.97 15.64 -2.86
CA LEU A 235 17.31 14.60 -2.10
C LEU A 235 17.84 14.53 -0.67
N ALA A 236 19.13 14.81 -0.46
CA ALA A 236 19.74 14.84 0.87
C ALA A 236 19.17 15.99 1.71
N GLU A 237 18.93 17.16 1.10
CA GLU A 237 18.28 18.29 1.75
C GLU A 237 16.85 17.93 2.18
N ILE A 238 16.09 17.26 1.30
CA ILE A 238 14.73 16.77 1.61
C ILE A 238 14.78 15.81 2.80
N TYR A 239 15.67 14.82 2.79
CA TYR A 239 15.79 13.86 3.87
C TYR A 239 16.13 14.51 5.22
N ARG A 240 17.08 15.44 5.22
CA ARG A 240 17.48 16.15 6.43
C ARG A 240 16.31 16.93 7.01
N LYS A 241 15.51 17.59 6.16
CA LYS A 241 14.28 18.28 6.60
C LYS A 241 13.26 17.32 7.20
N VAL A 242 13.04 16.16 6.60
CA VAL A 242 12.14 15.12 7.13
C VAL A 242 12.60 14.64 8.51
N THR A 243 13.90 14.35 8.66
CA THR A 243 14.48 13.82 9.92
C THR A 243 14.49 14.85 11.04
N VAL A 244 14.94 16.08 10.76
CA VAL A 244 14.95 17.18 11.74
C VAL A 244 13.52 17.57 12.11
N GLY A 245 12.61 17.64 11.13
CA GLY A 245 11.20 17.94 11.35
C GLY A 245 10.53 16.93 12.28
N TYR A 246 10.77 15.62 12.08
CA TYR A 246 10.23 14.59 12.96
C TYR A 246 10.71 14.73 14.41
N ALA A 247 12.02 14.88 14.63
CA ALA A 247 12.59 15.03 15.96
C ALA A 247 12.06 16.29 16.68
N GLY A 248 11.97 17.42 15.96
CA GLY A 248 11.42 18.66 16.49
C GLY A 248 9.94 18.54 16.88
N THR A 249 9.13 17.89 16.05
CA THR A 249 7.71 17.64 16.35
C THR A 249 7.53 16.77 17.59
N VAL A 250 8.31 15.69 17.72
CA VAL A 250 8.26 14.81 18.90
C VAL A 250 8.62 15.60 20.16
N GLN A 251 9.68 16.42 20.10
CA GLN A 251 10.08 17.25 21.23
C GLN A 251 8.99 18.26 21.63
N ASN A 252 8.31 18.88 20.65
CA ASN A 252 7.22 19.82 20.92
C ASN A 252 6.05 19.15 21.64
N PHE A 253 5.73 17.89 21.35
CA PHE A 253 4.65 17.18 22.05
C PHE A 253 4.95 16.89 23.53
N TYR A 254 6.22 16.90 23.93
CA TYR A 254 6.63 16.79 25.34
C TYR A 254 6.73 18.13 26.06
N MET A 255 6.56 19.27 25.37
CA MET A 255 6.56 20.58 26.02
C MET A 255 5.26 20.81 26.78
N GLU A 256 5.36 21.41 27.97
CA GLU A 256 4.25 21.58 28.93
C GLU A 256 3.03 22.31 28.34
N ASN A 257 3.25 23.30 27.47
CA ASN A 257 2.19 24.03 26.78
C ASN A 257 1.37 23.17 25.80
N THR A 258 1.98 22.11 25.25
CA THR A 258 1.30 21.18 24.36
C THR A 258 0.72 20.02 25.15
N ALA A 259 1.49 19.41 26.05
CA ALA A 259 1.05 18.32 26.89
C ALA A 259 -0.13 18.69 27.83
N GLY A 260 -0.20 19.95 28.29
CA GLY A 260 -1.33 20.45 29.09
C GLY A 260 -2.58 20.81 28.27
N GLY A 261 -2.47 20.90 26.95
CA GLY A 261 -3.55 21.32 26.04
C GLY A 261 -4.26 20.17 25.31
N VAL A 262 -3.83 18.92 25.52
CA VAL A 262 -4.41 17.71 24.92
C VAL A 262 -4.47 16.59 25.96
N SER A 263 -5.45 15.69 25.82
CA SER A 263 -5.55 14.48 26.66
C SER A 263 -4.48 13.44 26.28
N GLU A 264 -4.23 12.48 27.17
CA GLU A 264 -3.27 11.39 26.93
C GLU A 264 -3.58 10.59 25.65
N THR A 265 -4.86 10.36 25.37
CA THR A 265 -5.30 9.66 24.15
C THR A 265 -5.04 10.50 22.90
N GLU A 266 -5.23 11.81 22.98
CA GLU A 266 -4.95 12.74 21.88
C GLU A 266 -3.46 12.89 21.60
N ILE A 267 -2.61 12.93 22.64
CA ILE A 267 -1.15 12.89 22.49
C ILE A 267 -0.74 11.62 21.75
N THR A 268 -1.35 10.48 22.07
CA THR A 268 -1.06 9.21 21.41
C THR A 268 -1.46 9.24 19.93
N THR A 269 -2.63 9.80 19.59
CA THR A 269 -3.03 10.02 18.18
C THR A 269 -2.01 10.89 17.44
N LEU A 270 -1.58 12.01 18.04
CA LEU A 270 -0.60 12.93 17.45
C LEU A 270 0.74 12.23 17.18
N LEU A 271 1.23 11.46 18.14
CA LEU A 271 2.49 10.71 18.02
C LEU A 271 2.41 9.61 16.96
N ASN A 272 1.31 8.85 16.92
CA ASN A 272 1.10 7.79 15.93
C ASN A 272 1.01 8.37 14.52
N PHE A 273 0.20 9.42 14.35
CA PHE A 273 0.09 10.12 13.07
C PHE A 273 1.46 10.64 12.62
N ASN A 274 2.19 11.35 13.48
CA ASN A 274 3.54 11.83 13.17
C ASN A 274 4.50 10.71 12.76
N ARG A 275 4.45 9.55 13.45
CA ARG A 275 5.28 8.38 13.12
C ARG A 275 4.94 7.80 11.76
N GLU A 276 3.67 7.62 11.43
CA GLU A 276 3.26 7.10 10.12
C GLU A 276 3.64 8.06 8.99
N ILE A 277 3.47 9.37 9.19
CA ILE A 277 3.87 10.37 8.19
C ILE A 277 5.38 10.43 8.01
N TYR A 278 6.16 10.40 9.10
CA TYR A 278 7.61 10.29 9.00
C TYR A 278 8.04 9.03 8.24
N THR A 279 7.41 7.89 8.54
CA THR A 279 7.69 6.61 7.87
C THR A 279 7.35 6.68 6.38
N ALA A 280 6.25 7.35 6.01
CA ALA A 280 5.87 7.58 4.63
C ALA A 280 6.92 8.44 3.90
N PHE A 281 7.31 9.60 4.46
CA PHE A 281 8.33 10.47 3.85
C PHE A 281 9.69 9.79 3.73
N LYS A 282 10.14 9.08 4.78
CA LYS A 282 11.36 8.28 4.74
C LYS A 282 11.29 7.29 3.58
N SER A 283 10.18 6.56 3.48
CA SER A 283 9.98 5.56 2.42
C SER A 283 9.96 6.19 1.02
N PHE A 284 9.35 7.37 0.83
CA PHE A 284 9.43 8.09 -0.44
C PHE A 284 10.87 8.48 -0.80
N VAL A 285 11.64 9.00 0.15
CA VAL A 285 13.05 9.36 -0.09
C VAL A 285 13.84 8.13 -0.55
N PHE A 286 13.69 6.99 0.13
CA PHE A 286 14.36 5.76 -0.29
C PHE A 286 13.87 5.24 -1.65
N ALA A 287 12.57 5.37 -1.95
CA ALA A 287 12.04 4.99 -3.24
C ALA A 287 12.66 5.82 -4.38
N ILE A 288 12.77 7.13 -4.20
CA ILE A 288 13.37 8.05 -5.17
C ILE A 288 14.87 7.76 -5.29
N LYS A 289 15.58 7.60 -4.17
CA LYS A 289 17.01 7.25 -4.13
C LYS A 289 17.29 5.99 -4.93
N ASP A 290 16.61 4.89 -4.59
CA ASP A 290 16.85 3.59 -5.21
C ASP A 290 16.41 3.56 -6.69
N CYS A 291 15.48 4.43 -7.10
CA CYS A 291 15.07 4.55 -8.50
C CYS A 291 16.07 5.35 -9.34
N LEU A 292 16.66 6.41 -8.78
CA LEU A 292 17.40 7.42 -9.53
C LEU A 292 18.91 7.27 -9.46
N PHE A 293 19.46 7.01 -8.27
CA PHE A 293 20.90 7.07 -8.03
C PHE A 293 21.60 5.81 -8.44
N ASP A 294 22.75 5.95 -9.09
CA ASP A 294 23.64 4.83 -9.36
C ASP A 294 24.22 4.21 -8.07
N LYS A 295 25.03 3.16 -8.22
CA LYS A 295 25.60 2.43 -7.07
C LYS A 295 26.47 3.32 -6.18
N LYS A 296 27.23 4.26 -6.74
CA LYS A 296 28.14 5.15 -6.00
C LYS A 296 27.36 6.25 -5.29
N GLU A 297 26.43 6.87 -6.00
CA GLU A 297 25.54 7.91 -5.46
C GLU A 297 24.69 7.35 -4.31
N ALA A 298 24.12 6.16 -4.47
CA ALA A 298 23.34 5.51 -3.42
C ALA A 298 24.19 5.17 -2.18
N ALA A 299 25.43 4.74 -2.37
CA ALA A 299 26.36 4.46 -1.26
C ALA A 299 26.74 5.73 -0.48
N TYR A 300 27.11 6.81 -1.20
CA TYR A 300 27.38 8.10 -0.58
C TYR A 300 26.17 8.63 0.20
N PHE A 301 24.98 8.49 -0.35
CA PHE A 301 23.75 8.91 0.31
C PHE A 301 23.46 8.11 1.59
N ASP A 302 23.75 6.82 1.60
CA ASP A 302 23.57 5.95 2.78
C ASP A 302 24.58 6.27 3.91
N GLU A 303 25.70 6.93 3.62
CA GLU A 303 26.68 7.39 4.61
C GLU A 303 26.29 8.71 5.29
N LEU A 304 25.24 9.40 4.81
CA LEU A 304 24.84 10.70 5.36
C LEU A 304 24.31 10.57 6.82
N PRO A 305 24.59 11.54 7.70
CA PRO A 305 24.14 11.50 9.09
C PRO A 305 22.61 11.38 9.20
N GLY A 306 22.15 10.46 10.03
CA GLY A 306 20.73 10.18 10.21
C GLY A 306 20.18 9.11 9.26
N PHE A 307 20.95 8.62 8.28
CA PHE A 307 20.66 7.39 7.55
C PHE A 307 21.12 6.18 8.35
N ILE A 308 20.24 5.64 9.18
CA ILE A 308 20.40 4.29 9.72
C ILE A 308 19.21 3.49 9.23
N ARG A 309 19.49 2.39 8.52
CA ARG A 309 18.49 1.43 8.03
C ARG A 309 17.83 0.72 9.20
#